data_AF-A0A2B7ZXY0-F1
#
_entry.id   AF-A0A2B7ZXY0-F1
#
_cell.length_a   1.000
_cell.length_b   1.000
_cell.length_c   1.000
_cell.angle_alpha   90.00
_cell.angle_beta   90.00
_cell.angle_gamma   90.00
#
_symmetry.space_group_name_H-M   'P 1'
#
loop_
_entity.id
_entity.type
_entity.pdbx_description
1 polymer ?
#
loop_
_entity_poly.entity_id
_entity_poly.type
_entity_poly.pdbx_seq_one_letter_code
_entity_poly.pdbx_strand_id
1 'polypeptide(L)'
;MENYSAPQVIPPNKAAILYLWKVAGILLLITIFEFAVAFGLPHHYHILRVAIFVGMTIVKAFYIVFEFMHLRYEVKALIWVILLPLIFLVWFLIAMLYEGFKFSEINFLSLN
;
A
#
# COMPACT_ATOMS: atom_id res chain seq x y z
N MET A 1 20.41 -31.42 32.95
CA MET A 1 18.99 -31.15 32.72
C MET A 1 18.90 -29.69 32.33
N GLU A 2 18.68 -29.42 31.05
CA GLU A 2 18.69 -28.06 30.50
C GLU A 2 17.49 -27.29 31.03
N ASN A 3 17.75 -26.07 31.53
CA ASN A 3 16.76 -25.26 32.23
C ASN A 3 15.76 -24.71 31.20
N TYR A 4 14.63 -25.38 31.04
CA TYR A 4 13.55 -24.92 30.17
C TYR A 4 12.77 -23.81 30.90
N SER A 5 13.31 -22.60 30.86
CA SER A 5 12.59 -21.40 31.30
C SER A 5 11.38 -21.19 30.39
N ALA A 6 10.19 -21.26 30.96
CA ALA A 6 8.95 -20.99 30.24
C ALA A 6 9.02 -19.59 29.59
N PRO A 7 8.66 -19.44 28.29
CA PRO A 7 8.70 -18.15 27.64
C PRO A 7 7.76 -17.17 28.35
N GLN A 8 8.28 -16.02 28.80
CA GLN A 8 7.44 -14.98 29.39
C GLN A 8 6.51 -14.44 28.30
N VAL A 9 5.19 -14.59 28.51
CA VAL A 9 4.18 -14.06 27.60
C VAL A 9 4.05 -12.56 27.83
N ILE A 10 4.57 -11.76 26.90
CA ILE A 10 4.40 -10.30 26.92
C ILE A 10 2.90 -10.01 26.75
N PRO A 11 2.25 -9.30 27.68
CA PRO A 11 0.83 -9.02 27.56
C PRO A 11 0.59 -8.14 26.30
N PRO A 12 -0.42 -8.46 25.47
CA PRO A 12 -0.76 -7.67 24.30
C PRO A 12 -1.02 -6.21 24.67
N ASN A 13 -0.28 -5.27 24.06
CA ASN A 13 -0.44 -3.85 24.32
C ASN A 13 -1.75 -3.33 23.71
N LYS A 14 -2.81 -3.33 24.51
CA LYS A 14 -4.16 -2.88 24.11
C LYS A 14 -4.19 -1.43 23.60
N ALA A 15 -3.26 -0.58 24.07
CA ALA A 15 -3.19 0.83 23.66
C ALA A 15 -2.78 0.99 22.18
N ALA A 16 -1.84 0.16 21.70
CA ALA A 16 -1.42 0.16 20.30
C ALA A 16 -2.55 -0.27 19.35
N ILE A 17 -3.34 -1.28 19.77
CA ILE A 17 -4.49 -1.77 19.01
C ILE A 17 -5.58 -0.68 18.91
N LEU A 18 -5.86 0.03 20.01
CA LEU A 18 -6.83 1.12 20.01
C LEU A 18 -6.39 2.30 19.13
N TYR A 19 -5.08 2.60 19.13
CA TYR A 19 -4.52 3.62 18.26
C TYR A 19 -4.71 3.27 16.78
N LEU A 20 -4.45 2.02 16.41
CA LEU A 20 -4.65 1.50 15.06
C LEU A 20 -6.09 1.71 14.58
N TRP A 21 -7.06 1.39 15.44
CA TRP A 21 -8.49 1.58 15.17
C TRP A 21 -8.88 3.05 14.99
N LYS A 22 -8.27 3.95 15.78
CA LYS A 22 -8.51 5.40 15.65
C LYS A 22 -7.97 5.93 14.32
N VAL A 23 -6.75 5.55 13.93
CA VAL A 23 -6.13 5.93 12.66
C VAL A 23 -6.92 5.36 11.48
N ALA A 24 -7.27 4.07 11.54
CA ALA A 24 -8.09 3.42 10.51
C ALA A 24 -9.45 4.10 10.35
N GLY A 25 -10.10 4.49 11.46
CA GLY A 25 -11.37 5.23 11.44
C GLY A 25 -11.26 6.61 10.79
N ILE A 26 -10.23 7.39 11.12
CA ILE A 26 -9.98 8.71 10.51
C ILE A 26 -9.75 8.57 9.01
N LEU A 27 -8.97 7.57 8.61
CA LEU A 27 -8.66 7.32 7.19
C LEU A 27 -9.86 6.83 6.39
N LEU A 28 -10.72 6.01 7.01
CA LEU A 28 -11.95 5.57 6.40
C LEU A 28 -12.91 6.75 6.18
N LEU A 29 -13.00 7.64 7.16
CA LEU A 29 -13.84 8.84 7.07
C LEU A 29 -13.37 9.79 5.97
N ILE A 30 -12.06 10.05 5.86
CA ILE A 30 -11.46 10.82 4.76
C ILE A 30 -11.83 10.21 3.39
N THR A 31 -11.79 8.89 3.28
CA THR A 31 -12.11 8.21 2.01
C THR A 31 -13.58 8.25 1.66
N ILE A 32 -14.48 8.10 2.63
CA ILE A 32 -15.91 8.28 2.38
C ILE A 32 -16.19 9.70 1.91
N PHE A 33 -15.57 10.70 2.54
CA PHE A 33 -15.71 12.10 2.15
C PHE A 33 -15.20 12.34 0.71
N GLU A 34 -14.04 11.79 0.39
CA GLU A 34 -13.44 11.86 -0.93
C GLU A 34 -14.30 11.22 -2.02
N PHE A 35 -14.86 10.02 -1.76
CA PHE A 35 -15.83 9.39 -2.66
C PHE A 35 -17.10 10.22 -2.82
N ALA A 36 -17.62 10.80 -1.73
CA ALA A 36 -18.81 11.66 -1.80
C ALA A 36 -18.59 12.89 -2.69
N VAL A 37 -17.43 13.55 -2.58
CA VAL A 37 -17.04 14.65 -3.46
C VAL A 37 -16.83 14.17 -4.90
N ALA A 38 -16.21 13.00 -5.06
CA ALA A 38 -16.00 12.40 -6.38
C ALA A 38 -17.31 11.99 -7.06
N PHE A 39 -18.35 11.58 -6.35
CA PHE A 39 -19.65 11.28 -6.97
C PHE A 39 -20.54 12.54 -7.15
N GLY A 40 -20.35 13.58 -6.34
CA GLY A 40 -21.16 14.81 -6.36
C GLY A 40 -20.78 15.84 -7.43
N LEU A 41 -19.56 15.82 -7.98
CA LEU A 41 -19.16 16.78 -9.02
C LEU A 41 -19.82 16.46 -10.39
N PRO A 42 -20.08 17.45 -11.26
CA PRO A 42 -20.57 17.22 -12.63
C PRO A 42 -19.48 16.68 -13.58
N HIS A 43 -19.89 15.93 -14.61
CA HIS A 43 -19.04 15.16 -15.54
C HIS A 43 -18.04 16.00 -16.38
N HIS A 44 -18.17 17.33 -16.38
CA HIS A 44 -17.37 18.22 -17.24
C HIS A 44 -15.87 18.26 -16.86
N TYR A 45 -15.52 17.88 -15.63
CA TYR A 45 -14.13 17.87 -15.12
C TYR A 45 -13.66 16.45 -14.74
N HIS A 46 -13.97 15.46 -15.58
CA HIS A 46 -13.61 14.05 -15.34
C HIS A 46 -12.11 13.86 -15.05
N ILE A 47 -11.24 14.54 -15.79
CA ILE A 47 -9.78 14.42 -15.64
C ILE A 47 -9.29 15.01 -14.31
N LEU A 48 -9.81 16.17 -13.89
CA LEU A 48 -9.42 16.79 -12.62
C LEU A 48 -9.90 15.95 -11.42
N ARG A 49 -11.10 15.37 -11.52
CA ARG A 49 -11.63 14.46 -10.50
C ARG A 49 -10.74 13.22 -10.33
N VAL A 50 -10.38 12.58 -11.44
CA VAL A 50 -9.51 11.40 -11.41
C VAL A 50 -8.14 11.76 -10.85
N ALA A 51 -7.56 12.89 -11.25
CA ALA A 51 -6.27 13.33 -10.74
C ALA A 51 -6.27 13.60 -9.22
N ILE A 52 -7.31 14.28 -8.71
CA ILE A 52 -7.47 14.54 -7.27
C ILE A 52 -7.69 13.25 -6.49
N PHE A 53 -8.52 12.35 -7.02
CA PHE A 53 -8.81 11.06 -6.40
C PHE A 53 -7.57 10.16 -6.32
N VAL A 54 -6.78 10.09 -7.40
CA VAL A 54 -5.50 9.37 -7.42
C VAL A 54 -4.48 10.03 -6.47
N GLY A 55 -4.42 11.36 -6.44
CA GLY A 55 -3.52 12.10 -5.56
C GLY A 55 -3.82 11.86 -4.07
N MET A 56 -5.09 11.97 -3.66
CA MET A 56 -5.47 11.73 -2.26
C MET A 56 -5.35 10.25 -1.87
N THR A 57 -5.61 9.29 -2.76
CA THR A 57 -5.33 7.87 -2.47
C THR A 57 -3.84 7.59 -2.23
N ILE A 58 -2.94 8.26 -2.97
CA ILE A 58 -1.50 8.18 -2.72
C ILE A 58 -1.16 8.77 -1.34
N VAL A 59 -1.66 9.98 -1.02
CA VAL A 59 -1.44 10.62 0.29
C VAL A 59 -1.94 9.72 1.42
N LYS A 60 -3.10 9.09 1.24
CA LYS A 60 -3.66 8.13 2.20
C LYS A 60 -2.76 6.93 2.39
N ALA A 61 -2.24 6.34 1.32
CA ALA A 61 -1.31 5.22 1.40
C ALA A 61 -0.04 5.59 2.17
N PHE A 62 0.51 6.78 1.94
CA PHE A 62 1.64 7.29 2.73
C PHE A 62 1.29 7.48 4.21
N TYR A 63 0.09 7.99 4.53
CA TYR A 63 -0.35 8.13 5.92
C TYR A 63 -0.54 6.77 6.60
N ILE A 64 -1.02 5.74 5.89
CA ILE A 64 -1.07 4.36 6.41
C ILE A 64 0.34 3.87 6.71
N VAL A 65 1.26 3.98 5.76
CA VAL A 65 2.64 3.50 5.94
C VAL A 65 3.31 4.25 7.09
N PHE A 66 3.17 5.56 7.18
CA PHE A 66 3.77 6.36 8.25
C PHE A 66 3.20 6.02 9.63
N GLU A 67 1.87 5.89 9.74
CA GLU A 67 1.17 5.82 11.02
C GLU A 67 0.99 4.39 11.54
N PHE A 68 0.86 3.40 10.65
CA PHE A 68 0.92 1.99 11.02
C PHE A 68 2.36 1.49 11.19
N MET A 69 3.39 2.27 10.81
CA MET A 69 4.81 1.99 11.09
C MET A 69 5.37 2.74 12.31
N HIS A 70 4.52 3.18 13.26
CA HIS A 70 4.98 3.72 14.55
C HIS A 70 5.59 2.62 15.46
N LEU A 71 6.75 2.08 15.07
CA LEU A 71 7.59 1.14 15.84
C LEU A 71 9.06 1.54 15.72
N ARG A 72 9.34 2.84 15.87
CA ARG A 72 10.58 3.55 15.53
C ARG A 72 11.90 2.99 16.10
N TYR A 73 11.88 1.95 16.94
CA TYR A 73 13.07 1.36 17.55
C TYR A 73 13.30 -0.16 17.27
N GLU A 74 12.31 -0.94 16.79
CA GLU A 74 12.49 -2.40 16.59
C GLU A 74 12.44 -2.86 15.12
N VAL A 75 11.97 -2.03 14.18
CA VAL A 75 11.47 -2.52 12.87
C VAL A 75 12.32 -2.21 11.64
N LYS A 76 13.64 -2.05 11.75
CA LYS A 76 14.49 -2.01 10.54
C LYS A 76 14.23 -3.24 9.65
N ALA A 77 14.00 -4.40 10.26
CA ALA A 77 13.62 -5.62 9.56
C ALA A 77 12.27 -5.53 8.84
N LEU A 78 11.27 -4.85 9.42
CA LEU A 78 9.93 -4.75 8.82
C LEU A 78 9.91 -3.82 7.60
N ILE A 79 10.72 -2.75 7.60
CA ILE A 79 10.91 -1.90 6.41
C ILE A 79 11.46 -2.73 5.25
N TRP A 80 12.48 -3.57 5.49
CA TRP A 80 13.03 -4.46 4.47
C TRP A 80 12.00 -5.48 3.97
N VAL A 81 11.13 -6.00 4.84
CA VAL A 81 10.05 -6.93 4.47
C VAL A 81 8.98 -6.27 3.60
N ILE A 82 8.72 -4.97 3.73
CA ILE A 82 7.76 -4.25 2.87
C ILE A 82 8.43 -3.76 1.58
N LEU A 83 9.68 -3.30 1.67
CA LEU A 83 10.43 -2.74 0.55
C LEU A 83 10.81 -3.80 -0.48
N LEU A 84 11.24 -4.99 -0.02
CA LEU A 84 11.64 -6.10 -0.89
C LEU A 84 10.51 -6.59 -1.84
N PRO A 85 9.27 -6.88 -1.38
CA PRO A 85 8.18 -7.27 -2.27
C PRO A 85 7.72 -6.12 -3.17
N LEU A 86 7.83 -4.86 -2.75
CA LEU A 86 7.53 -3.71 -3.63
C LEU A 86 8.54 -3.59 -4.77
N ILE A 87 9.83 -3.72 -4.48
CA ILE A 87 10.88 -3.72 -5.51
C ILE A 87 10.69 -4.92 -6.46
N PHE A 88 10.41 -6.10 -5.91
CA PHE A 88 10.13 -7.29 -6.71
C PHE A 88 8.92 -7.11 -7.62
N LEU A 89 7.84 -6.50 -7.13
CA LEU A 89 6.65 -6.20 -7.92
C LEU A 89 6.95 -5.27 -9.09
N VAL A 90 7.65 -4.15 -8.84
CA VAL A 90 8.01 -3.19 -9.89
C VAL A 90 8.92 -3.83 -10.94
N TRP A 91 9.93 -4.57 -10.49
CA TRP A 91 10.81 -5.34 -11.37
C TRP A 91 10.03 -6.34 -12.24
N PHE A 92 9.12 -7.10 -11.61
CA PHE A 92 8.29 -8.09 -12.30
C PHE A 92 7.37 -7.46 -13.34
N LEU A 93 6.74 -6.31 -13.04
CA LEU A 93 5.93 -5.57 -14.00
C LEU A 93 6.76 -5.15 -15.21
N ILE A 94 7.94 -4.55 -14.99
CA ILE A 94 8.82 -4.12 -16.09
C ILE A 94 9.24 -5.32 -16.96
N ALA A 95 9.62 -6.44 -16.34
CA ALA A 95 9.99 -7.66 -17.06
C ALA A 95 8.81 -8.18 -17.90
N MET A 96 7.60 -8.24 -17.34
CA MET A 96 6.43 -8.72 -18.06
C MET A 96 6.02 -7.79 -19.21
N LEU A 97 6.13 -6.46 -19.02
CA LEU A 97 5.92 -5.50 -20.11
C LEU A 97 6.95 -5.69 -21.23
N TYR A 98 8.23 -5.86 -20.89
CA TYR A 98 9.30 -6.04 -21.87
C TYR A 98 9.13 -7.33 -22.68
N GLU A 99 8.84 -8.45 -22.00
CA GLU A 99 8.54 -9.73 -22.64
C GLU A 99 7.27 -9.62 -23.52
N GLY A 100 6.25 -8.92 -23.02
CA GLY A 100 5.00 -8.68 -23.75
C GLY A 100 5.20 -7.87 -25.03
N PHE A 101 6.00 -6.81 -25.00
CA PHE A 101 6.32 -6.03 -26.20
C PHE A 101 7.11 -6.84 -27.22
N LYS A 102 8.12 -7.61 -26.78
CA LYS A 102 8.85 -8.52 -27.67
C LYS A 102 7.96 -9.56 -28.32
N PHE A 103 7.04 -10.15 -27.55
CA PHE A 103 6.09 -11.13 -28.07
C PHE A 103 5.16 -10.54 -29.14
N SER A 104 4.71 -9.29 -28.95
CA SER A 104 3.92 -8.59 -29.95
C SER A 104 4.68 -8.35 -31.26
N GLU A 105 5.96 -7.99 -31.16
CA GLU A 105 6.82 -7.70 -32.34
C GLU A 105 7.15 -8.97 -33.14
N ILE A 106 7.47 -10.08 -32.45
CA ILE A 106 7.76 -11.37 -33.08
C ILE A 106 6.55 -11.93 -33.84
N ASN A 107 5.35 -11.85 -33.27
CA ASN A 107 4.13 -12.33 -33.94
C ASN A 107 3.80 -11.52 -35.21
N PHE A 108 4.11 -10.22 -35.23
CA PHE A 108 3.89 -9.38 -36.42
C PHE A 108 4.87 -9.72 -37.55
N LEU A 109 6.15 -9.94 -37.22
CA LEU A 109 7.18 -10.37 -38.18
C LEU A 109 6.98 -11.80 -38.70
N SER A 110 6.26 -12.64 -37.94
CA SER A 110 5.93 -14.03 -38.35
C SER A 110 4.76 -14.11 -39.33
N LEU A 111 3.96 -13.05 -39.47
CA LEU A 111 2.72 -13.03 -40.27
C LEU A 111 2.86 -12.23 -41.58
N ASN A 112 4.06 -11.71 -41.87
CA ASN A 112 4.40 -11.00 -43.10
C ASN A 112 5.62 -11.63 -43.77
#